data_AF-R5GJL8-F1
#
_entry.id   AF-R5GJL8-F1
#
_cell.length_a   1.000
_cell.length_b   1.000
_cell.length_c   1.000
_cell.angle_alpha   90.00
_cell.angle_beta   90.00
_cell.angle_gamma   90.00
#
_symmetry.space_group_name_H-M   'P 1'
#
loop_
_entity.id
_entity.type
_entity.pdbx_description
1 polymer ?
#
loop_
_entity_poly.entity_id
_entity_poly.type
_entity_poly.pdbx_seq_one_letter_code
_entity_poly.pdbx_strand_id
1 'polypeptide(L)'
;MKDELFREVVSCQSAEVEFGNPPYKRTLYNSNKMLKRYDGAIGVKTGFTDNARRCLVSAAQRGGVTLVAVTLNAGDDWNDHTKMLDHGFTQVQAYPADVGCSCRVAVAGTGNSVGVYARSATLPLTAEQRGKVTRKVLLPNFVYGTVEKGDRLGEIQFQLDGKNVLECPLYADSTVEVPGESPGFFREILARLGVFV
;
A
#
# COMPACT_ATOMS: atom_id res chain seq x y z
N MET A 1 0.18 6.75 5.49
CA MET A 1 0.49 7.83 4.53
C MET A 1 1.02 7.17 3.26
N LYS A 2 0.31 7.28 2.12
CA LYS A 2 0.62 6.51 0.89
C LYS A 2 1.70 7.17 0.03
N ASP A 3 1.62 8.49 -0.12
CA ASP A 3 2.55 9.27 -0.94
C ASP A 3 3.94 9.36 -0.28
N GLU A 4 4.99 9.10 -1.05
CA GLU A 4 6.38 9.09 -0.56
C GLU A 4 6.93 10.50 -0.36
N LEU A 5 6.73 11.38 -1.34
CA LEU A 5 7.13 12.78 -1.26
C LEU A 5 6.46 13.48 -0.07
N PHE A 6 5.17 13.22 0.17
CA PHE A 6 4.47 13.74 1.34
C PHE A 6 5.14 13.29 2.64
N ARG A 7 5.50 12.00 2.77
CA ARG A 7 6.18 11.46 3.96
C ARG A 7 7.53 12.13 4.17
N GLU A 8 8.30 12.31 3.10
CA GLU A 8 9.58 13.00 3.14
C GLU A 8 9.42 14.44 3.64
N VAL A 9 8.51 15.19 3.03
CA VAL A 9 8.27 16.61 3.35
C VAL A 9 7.82 16.79 4.81
N VAL A 10 6.86 15.99 5.29
CA VAL A 10 6.27 16.19 6.62
C VAL A 10 7.14 15.67 7.77
N SER A 11 8.06 14.75 7.48
CA SER A 11 9.03 14.24 8.46
C SER A 11 10.32 15.07 8.53
N CYS A 12 10.56 15.92 7.55
CA CYS A 12 11.73 16.81 7.51
C CYS A 12 11.73 17.80 8.69
N GLN A 13 12.84 17.85 9.44
CA GLN A 13 12.97 18.74 10.60
C GLN A 13 13.33 20.18 10.23
N SER A 14 14.02 20.37 9.11
CA SER A 14 14.39 21.68 8.58
C SER A 14 14.79 21.58 7.11
N ALA A 15 14.54 22.62 6.34
CA ALA A 15 14.96 22.73 4.95
C ALA A 15 15.66 24.06 4.70
N GLU A 16 16.77 24.06 3.96
CA GLU A 16 17.34 25.27 3.39
C GLU A 16 16.63 25.59 2.07
N VAL A 17 16.26 26.86 1.91
CA VAL A 17 15.52 27.36 0.75
C VAL A 17 16.13 28.68 0.30
N GLU A 18 16.08 28.93 -1.00
CA GLU A 18 16.55 30.17 -1.61
C GLU A 18 15.36 31.06 -1.99
N PHE A 19 15.46 32.34 -1.63
CA PHE A 19 14.43 33.35 -1.88
C PHE A 19 15.02 34.65 -2.42
N GLY A 20 14.17 35.51 -2.97
CA GLY A 20 14.52 36.90 -3.30
C GLY A 20 15.19 37.09 -4.66
N ASN A 21 15.41 38.36 -5.01
CA ASN A 21 16.19 38.79 -6.15
C ASN A 21 17.01 40.03 -5.75
N PRO A 22 18.32 39.94 -5.50
CA PRO A 22 19.18 38.75 -5.69
C PRO A 22 18.88 37.60 -4.71
N PRO A 23 19.17 36.34 -5.07
CA PRO A 23 18.89 35.18 -4.22
C PRO A 23 19.66 35.20 -2.90
N TYR A 24 18.99 34.81 -1.82
CA TYR A 24 19.60 34.55 -0.51
C TYR A 24 19.02 33.28 0.12
N LYS A 25 19.86 32.59 0.91
CA LYS A 25 19.51 31.35 1.59
C LYS A 25 18.85 31.61 2.94
N ARG A 26 17.86 30.79 3.30
CA ARG A 26 17.28 30.71 4.64
C ARG A 26 17.01 29.27 5.03
N THR A 27 17.27 28.95 6.29
CA THR A 27 16.84 27.68 6.89
C THR A 27 15.46 27.86 7.53
N LEU A 28 14.51 27.04 7.10
CA LEU A 28 13.20 26.92 7.73
C LEU A 28 13.20 25.70 8.66
N TYR A 29 12.67 25.87 9.87
CA TYR A 29 12.54 24.79 10.84
C TYR A 29 11.08 24.34 10.92
N ASN A 30 10.88 23.03 10.97
CA ASN A 30 9.56 22.46 11.11
C ASN A 30 8.98 22.83 12.49
N SER A 31 7.78 23.42 12.48
CA SER A 31 7.08 23.82 13.70
C SER A 31 6.51 22.63 14.48
N ASN A 32 6.46 21.44 13.88
CA ASN A 32 6.01 20.23 14.55
C ASN A 32 7.04 19.74 15.58
N LYS A 33 6.77 20.01 16.86
CA LYS A 33 7.65 19.60 17.96
C LYS A 33 7.68 18.08 18.17
N MET A 34 6.67 17.32 17.72
CA MET A 34 6.66 15.86 17.89
C MET A 34 7.85 15.19 17.22
N LEU A 35 8.32 15.72 16.08
CA LEU A 35 9.50 15.20 15.36
C LEU A 35 10.79 15.18 16.20
N LYS A 36 10.84 15.99 17.26
CA LYS A 36 11.98 16.04 18.20
C LYS A 36 11.65 15.49 19.59
N ARG A 37 10.37 15.53 19.97
CA ARG A 37 9.92 15.19 21.34
C ARG A 37 9.45 13.75 21.49
N TYR A 38 9.06 13.09 20.41
CA TYR A 38 8.42 11.79 20.47
C TYR A 38 9.12 10.79 19.55
N ASP A 39 9.61 9.70 20.14
CA ASP A 39 10.31 8.65 19.40
C ASP A 39 9.41 7.99 18.35
N GLY A 40 9.93 7.80 17.14
CA GLY A 40 9.16 7.28 16.00
C GLY A 40 8.19 8.28 15.37
N ALA A 41 8.19 9.56 15.75
CA ALA A 41 7.37 10.58 15.07
C ALA A 41 7.83 10.81 13.62
N ILE A 42 6.88 10.84 12.69
CA ILE A 42 7.10 10.94 11.24
C ILE A 42 6.22 12.02 10.58
N GLY A 43 5.67 12.96 11.35
CA GLY A 43 4.80 14.02 10.85
C GLY A 43 3.73 14.47 11.87
N VAL A 44 2.73 15.26 11.50
CA VAL A 44 2.41 15.75 10.14
C VAL A 44 2.33 17.28 10.12
N LYS A 45 1.39 17.89 10.87
CA LYS A 45 1.18 19.34 10.77
C LYS A 45 0.51 19.96 12.00
N THR A 46 0.99 21.14 12.36
CA THR A 46 0.40 22.07 13.33
C THR A 46 -0.59 23.05 12.68
N GLY A 47 -1.57 23.53 13.43
CA GLY A 47 -2.46 24.62 13.02
C GLY A 47 -2.83 25.51 14.20
N PHE A 48 -2.95 26.82 13.96
CA PHE A 48 -3.45 27.77 14.96
C PHE A 48 -4.11 28.97 14.29
N THR A 49 -5.31 29.31 14.76
CA THR A 49 -5.96 30.61 14.55
C THR A 49 -6.72 30.97 15.84
N ASP A 50 -7.13 32.23 16.00
CA ASP A 50 -7.87 32.65 17.19
C ASP A 50 -9.19 31.88 17.37
N ASN A 51 -9.86 31.55 16.26
CA ASN A 51 -11.12 30.81 16.27
C ASN A 51 -10.92 29.29 16.42
N ALA A 52 -9.96 28.70 15.70
CA ALA A 52 -9.74 27.25 15.72
C ALA A 52 -8.92 26.79 16.94
N ARG A 53 -8.20 27.72 17.58
CA ARG A 53 -7.18 27.46 18.60
C ARG A 53 -6.15 26.45 18.08
N ARG A 54 -5.49 25.71 18.98
CA ARG A 54 -4.42 24.76 18.63
C ARG A 54 -5.03 23.49 18.03
N CYS A 55 -4.58 23.17 16.83
CA CYS A 55 -4.89 21.91 16.14
C CYS A 55 -3.58 21.19 15.80
N LEU A 56 -3.60 19.87 15.89
CA LEU A 56 -2.43 19.06 15.60
C LEU A 56 -2.85 17.75 14.95
N VAL A 57 -2.13 17.38 13.88
CA VAL A 57 -2.11 16.04 13.32
C VAL A 57 -0.69 15.52 13.45
N SER A 58 -0.51 14.43 14.19
CA SER A 58 0.80 13.77 14.33
C SER A 58 0.70 12.33 13.88
N ALA A 59 1.78 11.84 13.27
CA ALA A 59 1.90 10.43 12.92
C ALA A 59 3.18 9.88 13.53
N ALA A 60 3.13 8.65 14.00
CA ALA A 60 4.29 7.94 14.52
C ALA A 60 4.28 6.48 14.06
N GLN A 61 5.47 5.90 13.89
CA GLN A 61 5.66 4.51 13.48
C GLN A 61 6.57 3.77 14.45
N ARG A 62 6.10 2.64 14.98
CA ARG A 62 6.86 1.72 15.85
C ARG A 62 6.44 0.29 15.56
N GLY A 63 7.40 -0.64 15.50
CA GLY A 63 7.11 -2.08 15.36
C GLY A 63 6.24 -2.45 14.16
N GLY A 64 6.40 -1.78 13.02
CA GLY A 64 5.58 -2.01 11.82
C GLY A 64 4.17 -1.41 11.85
N VAL A 65 3.75 -0.78 12.95
CA VAL A 65 2.47 -0.09 13.08
C VAL A 65 2.69 1.41 12.90
N THR A 66 1.83 2.05 12.10
CA THR A 66 1.74 3.51 12.00
C THR A 66 0.44 3.98 12.62
N LEU A 67 0.51 4.91 13.58
CA LEU A 67 -0.64 5.54 14.20
C LEU A 67 -0.70 7.02 13.84
N VAL A 68 -1.92 7.56 13.78
CA VAL A 68 -2.18 8.98 13.55
C VAL A 68 -3.05 9.49 14.69
N ALA A 69 -2.59 10.53 15.38
CA ALA A 69 -3.35 11.25 16.39
C ALA A 69 -3.81 12.59 15.80
N VAL A 70 -5.05 12.97 16.11
CA VAL A 70 -5.65 14.23 15.66
C VAL A 70 -6.33 14.87 16.85
N THR A 71 -6.02 16.14 17.10
CA THR A 71 -6.74 16.97 18.08
C THR A 71 -7.11 18.30 17.44
N LEU A 72 -8.31 18.78 17.76
CA LEU A 72 -8.85 20.07 17.34
C LEU A 72 -9.17 20.88 18.59
N ASN A 73 -8.78 22.15 18.62
CA ASN A 73 -8.97 23.04 19.77
C ASN A 73 -8.44 22.42 21.09
N ALA A 74 -7.18 22.00 21.10
CA ALA A 74 -6.54 21.35 22.25
C ALA A 74 -5.35 22.17 22.76
N GLY A 75 -5.52 22.82 23.92
CA GLY A 75 -4.49 23.66 24.54
C GLY A 75 -3.18 22.92 24.82
N ASP A 76 -3.26 21.62 25.16
CA ASP A 76 -2.13 20.76 25.53
C ASP A 76 -1.79 19.69 24.47
N ASP A 77 -2.07 20.01 23.20
CA ASP A 77 -1.96 19.12 22.04
C ASP A 77 -0.71 18.23 22.00
N TRP A 78 0.47 18.75 22.35
CA TRP A 78 1.70 17.94 22.37
C TRP A 78 1.68 16.79 23.36
N ASN A 79 1.20 17.04 24.58
CA ASN A 79 1.15 16.02 25.63
C ASN A 79 -0.02 15.07 25.38
N ASP A 80 -1.14 15.58 24.88
CA ASP A 80 -2.28 14.76 24.48
C ASP A 80 -1.90 13.79 23.36
N HIS A 81 -1.18 14.25 22.33
CA HIS A 81 -0.71 13.38 21.25
C HIS A 81 0.28 12.33 21.75
N THR A 82 1.17 12.67 22.67
CA THR A 82 2.09 11.71 23.30
C THR A 82 1.29 10.61 24.00
N LYS A 83 0.33 10.97 24.86
CA LYS A 83 -0.53 10.02 25.58
C LYS A 83 -1.37 9.15 24.64
N MET A 84 -1.97 9.76 23.61
CA MET A 84 -2.79 9.06 22.62
C MET A 84 -1.98 8.05 21.81
N LEU A 85 -0.79 8.45 21.35
CA LEU A 85 0.08 7.58 20.57
C LEU A 85 0.64 6.45 21.43
N ASP A 86 1.13 6.75 22.64
CA ASP A 86 1.62 5.72 23.58
C ASP A 86 0.50 4.73 23.90
N HIS A 87 -0.69 5.21 24.24
CA HIS A 87 -1.85 4.35 24.45
C HIS A 87 -2.16 3.49 23.22
N GLY A 88 -2.21 4.07 22.02
CA GLY A 88 -2.47 3.33 20.79
C GLY A 88 -1.43 2.23 20.53
N PHE A 89 -0.15 2.49 20.79
CA PHE A 89 0.91 1.49 20.65
C PHE A 89 0.83 0.38 21.72
N THR A 90 0.17 0.61 22.86
CA THR A 90 -0.13 -0.48 23.81
C THR A 90 -1.23 -1.42 23.31
N GLN A 91 -2.11 -0.92 22.44
CA GLN A 91 -3.31 -1.66 22.01
C GLN A 91 -3.11 -2.38 20.67
N VAL A 92 -2.29 -1.82 19.78
CA VAL A 92 -2.18 -2.25 18.38
C VAL A 92 -0.79 -2.82 18.10
N GLN A 93 -0.75 -3.99 17.45
CA GLN A 93 0.48 -4.63 16.99
C GLN A 93 0.36 -5.03 15.52
N ALA A 94 1.50 -5.16 14.84
CA ALA A 94 1.55 -5.64 13.47
C ALA A 94 1.51 -7.18 13.45
N TYR A 95 0.46 -7.75 12.87
CA TYR A 95 0.33 -9.19 12.68
C TYR A 95 0.58 -9.56 11.22
N PRO A 96 1.33 -10.64 10.92
CA PRO A 96 1.44 -11.16 9.56
C PRO A 96 0.05 -11.51 9.01
N ALA A 97 -0.26 -11.02 7.81
CA ALA A 97 -1.47 -11.40 7.10
C ALA A 97 -1.29 -12.79 6.49
N ASP A 98 -2.31 -13.64 6.57
CA ASP A 98 -2.30 -14.97 5.94
C ASP A 98 -2.49 -14.85 4.41
N VAL A 99 -1.38 -14.57 3.74
CA VAL A 99 -1.32 -14.39 2.29
C VAL A 99 -1.06 -15.70 1.53
N GLY A 100 -1.01 -16.83 2.22
CA GLY A 100 -0.82 -18.14 1.59
C GLY A 100 -1.94 -18.43 0.59
N CYS A 101 -1.60 -18.84 -0.62
CA CYS A 101 -2.57 -19.17 -1.66
C CYS A 101 -2.01 -20.29 -2.54
N SER A 102 -2.74 -21.40 -2.66
CA SER A 102 -2.41 -22.51 -3.57
C SER A 102 -3.32 -22.56 -4.80
N CYS A 103 -4.08 -21.49 -5.03
CA CYS A 103 -5.01 -21.40 -6.15
C CYS A 103 -4.25 -21.35 -7.48
N ARG A 104 -4.92 -21.83 -8.53
CA ARG A 104 -4.44 -21.75 -9.91
C ARG A 104 -5.52 -21.13 -10.77
N VAL A 105 -5.12 -20.37 -11.78
CA VAL A 105 -6.00 -19.74 -12.77
C VAL A 105 -5.79 -20.40 -14.12
N ALA A 106 -6.87 -20.81 -14.78
CA ALA A 106 -6.78 -21.43 -16.10
C ALA A 106 -6.40 -20.39 -17.17
N VAL A 107 -5.55 -20.78 -18.12
CA VAL A 107 -5.18 -19.93 -19.27
C VAL A 107 -5.90 -20.46 -20.51
N ALA A 108 -6.90 -19.73 -20.96
CA ALA A 108 -7.79 -20.14 -22.04
C ALA A 108 -7.00 -20.42 -23.33
N GLY A 109 -7.34 -21.53 -24.00
CA GLY A 109 -6.69 -21.95 -25.24
C GLY A 109 -5.39 -22.75 -25.09
N THR A 110 -4.87 -22.92 -23.86
CA THR A 110 -3.59 -23.62 -23.64
C THR A 110 -3.72 -25.00 -23.01
N GLY A 111 -4.85 -25.30 -22.35
CA GLY A 111 -4.99 -26.48 -21.48
C GLY A 111 -4.19 -26.39 -20.18
N ASN A 112 -3.45 -25.31 -19.96
CA ASN A 112 -2.61 -25.08 -18.80
C ASN A 112 -3.26 -24.13 -17.79
N SER A 113 -2.69 -24.09 -16.59
CA SER A 113 -3.03 -23.14 -15.54
C SER A 113 -1.77 -22.56 -14.92
N VAL A 114 -1.88 -21.38 -14.34
CA VAL A 114 -0.79 -20.67 -13.67
C VAL A 114 -1.09 -20.57 -12.18
N GLY A 115 -0.07 -20.76 -11.33
CA GLY A 115 -0.23 -20.56 -9.89
C GLY A 115 -0.19 -19.09 -9.53
N VAL A 116 -0.67 -18.74 -8.34
CA VAL A 116 -0.61 -17.37 -7.83
C VAL A 116 0.08 -17.29 -6.49
N TYR A 117 0.82 -16.20 -6.28
CA TYR A 117 1.42 -15.86 -5.00
C TYR A 117 1.12 -14.40 -4.65
N ALA A 118 1.07 -14.11 -3.34
CA ALA A 118 1.02 -12.75 -2.83
C ALA A 118 2.34 -12.43 -2.11
N ARG A 119 2.71 -11.15 -2.10
CA ARG A 119 3.82 -10.67 -1.27
C ARG A 119 3.39 -10.67 0.20
N SER A 120 4.36 -10.81 1.11
CA SER A 120 4.09 -10.70 2.55
C SER A 120 3.49 -9.33 2.87
N ALA A 121 2.54 -9.33 3.80
CA ALA A 121 1.89 -8.13 4.29
C ALA A 121 1.57 -8.27 5.78
N THR A 122 1.33 -7.14 6.43
CA THR A 122 0.98 -7.09 7.85
C THR A 122 -0.27 -6.25 8.07
N LEU A 123 -1.04 -6.61 9.09
CA LEU A 123 -2.23 -5.90 9.53
C LEU A 123 -1.99 -5.29 10.93
N PRO A 124 -2.15 -3.97 11.10
CA PRO A 124 -2.17 -3.35 12.42
C PRO A 124 -3.53 -3.64 13.08
N LEU A 125 -3.55 -4.50 14.09
CA LEU A 125 -4.79 -4.93 14.77
C LEU A 125 -4.63 -4.89 16.28
N THR A 126 -5.74 -4.72 16.99
CA THR A 126 -5.80 -5.10 18.40
C THR A 126 -5.86 -6.62 18.56
N ALA A 127 -5.56 -7.12 19.77
CA ALA A 127 -5.67 -8.54 20.08
C ALA A 127 -7.09 -9.09 19.83
N GLU A 128 -8.12 -8.30 20.14
CA GLU A 128 -9.52 -8.67 19.91
C GLU A 128 -9.87 -8.73 18.41
N GLN A 129 -9.43 -7.73 17.64
CA GLN A 129 -9.71 -7.65 16.20
C GLN A 129 -9.08 -8.80 15.42
N ARG A 130 -7.91 -9.29 15.85
CA ARG A 130 -7.20 -10.39 15.20
C ARG A 130 -8.09 -11.63 14.98
N GLY A 131 -8.93 -11.99 15.95
CA GLY A 131 -9.83 -13.14 15.84
C GLY A 131 -11.05 -12.93 14.95
N LYS A 132 -11.33 -11.69 14.54
CA LYS A 132 -12.52 -11.31 13.75
C LYS A 132 -12.19 -11.04 12.27
N VAL A 133 -10.91 -11.05 11.90
CA VAL A 133 -10.50 -10.85 10.50
C VAL A 133 -10.90 -12.08 9.68
N THR A 134 -11.62 -11.83 8.60
CA THR A 134 -12.00 -12.82 7.59
C THR A 134 -11.19 -12.61 6.32
N ARG A 135 -10.97 -13.69 5.56
CA ARG A 135 -10.14 -13.70 4.36
C ARG A 135 -10.97 -14.17 3.16
N LYS A 136 -10.92 -13.43 2.05
CA LYS A 136 -11.56 -13.80 0.77
C LYS A 136 -10.55 -13.73 -0.35
N VAL A 137 -10.50 -14.76 -1.19
CA VAL A 137 -9.64 -14.81 -2.38
C VAL A 137 -10.51 -14.53 -3.60
N LEU A 138 -10.12 -13.51 -4.38
CA LEU A 138 -10.80 -13.11 -5.59
C LEU A 138 -9.87 -13.37 -6.78
N LEU A 139 -10.25 -14.35 -7.60
CA LEU A 139 -9.55 -14.73 -8.82
C LEU A 139 -10.58 -14.92 -9.94
N PRO A 140 -10.24 -14.60 -11.20
CA PRO A 140 -11.05 -14.98 -12.34
C PRO A 140 -11.02 -16.49 -12.53
N ASN A 141 -12.08 -17.05 -13.14
CA ASN A 141 -12.13 -18.48 -13.48
C ASN A 141 -11.06 -18.85 -14.51
N PHE A 142 -10.76 -17.94 -15.44
CA PHE A 142 -9.72 -18.07 -16.45
C PHE A 142 -9.24 -16.70 -16.92
N VAL A 143 -8.08 -16.69 -17.59
CA VAL A 143 -7.51 -15.53 -18.28
C VAL A 143 -7.20 -15.85 -19.73
N TYR A 144 -7.10 -14.83 -20.58
CA TYR A 144 -6.77 -14.96 -22.00
C TYR A 144 -5.37 -14.44 -22.29
N GLY A 145 -4.77 -14.93 -23.37
CA GLY A 145 -3.46 -14.49 -23.82
C GLY A 145 -2.32 -15.10 -23.00
N THR A 146 -1.10 -14.78 -23.39
CA THR A 146 0.11 -15.17 -22.66
C THR A 146 0.10 -14.48 -21.30
N VAL A 147 0.26 -15.28 -20.24
CA VAL A 147 0.43 -14.78 -18.88
C VAL A 147 1.92 -14.77 -18.57
N GLU A 148 2.47 -13.63 -18.22
CA GLU A 148 3.86 -13.50 -17.80
C GLU A 148 3.99 -13.70 -16.28
N LYS A 149 5.12 -14.25 -15.86
CA LYS A 149 5.48 -14.31 -14.44
C LYS A 149 5.45 -12.89 -13.85
N GLY A 150 4.67 -12.71 -12.78
CA GLY A 150 4.50 -11.41 -12.12
C GLY A 150 3.26 -10.65 -12.56
N ASP A 151 2.49 -11.15 -13.53
CA ASP A 151 1.20 -10.56 -13.90
C ASP A 151 0.23 -10.59 -12.73
N ARG A 152 -0.51 -9.50 -12.53
CA ARG A 152 -1.55 -9.44 -11.50
C ARG A 152 -2.80 -10.17 -11.98
N LEU A 153 -3.16 -11.26 -11.31
CA LEU A 153 -4.31 -12.10 -11.67
C LEU A 153 -5.51 -11.94 -10.74
N GLY A 154 -5.32 -11.34 -9.57
CA GLY A 154 -6.41 -11.08 -8.63
C GLY A 154 -5.92 -10.53 -7.30
N GLU A 155 -6.61 -10.86 -6.21
CA GLU A 155 -6.28 -10.35 -4.88
C GLU A 155 -6.84 -11.21 -3.74
N ILE A 156 -6.23 -11.07 -2.57
CA ILE A 156 -6.78 -11.49 -1.28
C ILE A 156 -7.32 -10.24 -0.59
N GLN A 157 -8.58 -10.27 -0.18
CA GLN A 157 -9.21 -9.23 0.64
C GLN A 157 -9.34 -9.71 2.08
N PHE A 158 -8.80 -8.94 3.01
CA PHE A 158 -8.99 -9.14 4.45
C PHE A 158 -10.09 -8.21 4.95
N GLN A 159 -11.13 -8.76 5.57
CA GLN A 159 -12.29 -8.00 6.03
C GLN A 159 -12.44 -8.09 7.55
N LEU A 160 -12.66 -6.96 8.21
CA LEU A 160 -13.00 -6.84 9.62
C LEU A 160 -14.37 -6.17 9.73
N ASP A 161 -15.31 -6.82 10.41
CA ASP A 161 -16.69 -6.33 10.57
C ASP A 161 -17.36 -5.93 9.22
N GLY A 162 -17.11 -6.74 8.18
CA GLY A 162 -17.64 -6.53 6.83
C GLY A 162 -16.94 -5.43 6.01
N LYS A 163 -15.92 -4.75 6.56
CA LYS A 163 -15.15 -3.72 5.85
C LYS A 163 -13.80 -4.25 5.41
N ASN A 164 -13.39 -3.92 4.19
CA ASN A 164 -12.07 -4.28 3.70
C ASN A 164 -10.98 -3.47 4.43
N VAL A 165 -10.02 -4.17 5.04
CA VAL A 165 -8.93 -3.56 5.81
C VAL A 165 -7.56 -3.72 5.14
N LEU A 166 -7.41 -4.70 4.25
CA LEU A 166 -6.19 -4.90 3.46
C LEU A 166 -6.51 -5.66 2.18
N GLU A 167 -5.92 -5.18 1.08
CA GLU A 167 -5.91 -5.84 -0.22
C GLU A 167 -4.49 -6.28 -0.54
N CYS A 168 -4.32 -7.58 -0.82
CA CYS A 168 -3.05 -8.14 -1.25
C CYS A 168 -3.17 -8.64 -2.69
N PRO A 169 -2.53 -7.97 -3.67
CA PRO A 169 -2.50 -8.45 -5.04
C PRO A 169 -1.90 -9.87 -5.14
N LEU A 170 -2.53 -10.69 -5.98
CA LEU A 170 -2.05 -12.01 -6.37
C LEU A 170 -1.39 -11.93 -7.74
N TYR A 171 -0.17 -12.43 -7.83
CA TYR A 171 0.67 -12.40 -9.03
C TYR A 171 0.92 -13.80 -9.56
N ALA A 172 1.04 -13.94 -10.88
CA ALA A 172 1.41 -15.19 -11.55
C ALA A 172 2.82 -15.66 -11.11
N ASP A 173 2.94 -16.93 -10.72
CA ASP A 173 4.22 -17.53 -10.27
C ASP A 173 5.14 -17.96 -11.42
N SER A 174 4.58 -18.22 -12.60
CA SER A 174 5.27 -18.65 -13.82
C SER A 174 4.64 -18.06 -15.08
N THR A 175 5.37 -18.10 -16.19
CA THR A 175 4.84 -17.73 -17.52
C THR A 175 4.08 -18.91 -18.14
N VAL A 176 2.93 -18.63 -18.76
CA VAL A 176 2.17 -19.58 -19.59
C VAL A 176 1.91 -18.91 -20.94
N GLU A 177 2.58 -19.42 -21.97
CA GLU A 177 2.43 -18.91 -23.34
C GLU A 177 1.23 -19.54 -24.03
N VAL A 178 0.50 -18.70 -24.77
CA VAL A 178 -0.48 -19.21 -25.74
C VAL A 178 0.27 -19.54 -27.02
N PRO A 179 0.12 -20.74 -27.59
CA PRO A 179 0.71 -21.06 -28.88
C PRO A 179 0.28 -20.00 -29.90
N GLY A 180 1.24 -19.33 -30.53
CA GLY A 180 0.93 -18.45 -31.65
C GLY A 180 0.19 -19.22 -32.75
N GLU A 181 -0.68 -18.56 -33.50
CA GLU A 181 -1.24 -19.14 -34.72
C GLU A 181 -0.07 -19.47 -35.67
N SER A 182 0.42 -20.70 -35.64
CA SER A 182 1.17 -21.24 -36.76
C SER A 182 0.22 -21.23 -37.95
N PRO A 183 0.54 -20.59 -39.09
CA PRO A 183 -0.34 -20.62 -40.25
C PRO A 183 -0.69 -22.07 -40.53
N GLY A 184 -1.99 -22.38 -40.56
CA GLY A 184 -2.45 -23.75 -40.73
C GLY A 184 -1.82 -24.37 -41.98
N PHE A 185 -1.60 -25.68 -41.97
CA PHE A 185 -0.98 -26.45 -43.06
C PHE A 185 -1.48 -26.02 -44.47
N PHE A 186 -2.76 -25.73 -44.61
CA PHE A 186 -3.37 -25.25 -45.85
C PHE A 186 -2.95 -23.82 -46.24
N ARG A 187 -2.82 -22.92 -45.26
CA ARG A 187 -2.36 -21.54 -45.49
C ARG A 187 -0.89 -21.50 -45.90
N GLU A 188 -0.08 -22.40 -45.35
CA GLU A 188 1.32 -22.57 -45.76
C GLU A 188 1.45 -23.21 -47.15
N ILE A 189 0.62 -24.21 -47.49
CA ILE A 189 0.56 -24.79 -48.84
C ILE A 189 0.05 -23.78 -49.87
N LEU A 190 -1.02 -23.03 -49.57
CA LEU A 190 -1.57 -22.01 -50.45
C LEU A 190 -0.57 -20.87 -50.69
N ALA A 191 0.15 -20.44 -49.64
CA ALA A 191 1.24 -19.48 -49.78
C ALA A 191 2.39 -20.01 -50.66
N ARG A 192 2.77 -21.29 -50.55
CA ARG A 192 3.76 -21.92 -51.45
C ARG A 192 3.26 -22.05 -52.90
N LEU A 193 1.95 -22.13 -53.10
CA LEU A 193 1.30 -22.16 -54.42
C LEU A 193 0.98 -20.76 -54.98
N GLY A 194 1.37 -19.68 -54.29
CA GLY A 194 1.12 -18.30 -54.74
C GLY A 194 -0.34 -17.85 -54.63
N VAL A 195 -1.17 -18.59 -53.91
CA VAL A 195 -2.58 -18.25 -53.66
C VAL A 195 -2.66 -17.58 -52.30
N PHE A 196 -2.79 -16.26 -52.28
CA PHE A 196 -2.99 -15.49 -51.07
C PHE A 196 -4.49 -15.45 -50.72
N VAL A 197 -4.86 -16.08 -49.61
CA VAL A 197 -6.21 -16.01 -48.99
C VAL A 197 -6.09 -15.49 -47.56
#